data_AF-A0A842SGH9-F1
#
_entry.id   AF-A0A842SGH9-F1
#
_cell.length_a   1.000
_cell.length_b   1.000
_cell.length_c   1.000
_cell.angle_alpha   90.00
_cell.angle_beta   90.00
_cell.angle_gamma   90.00
#
_symmetry.space_group_name_H-M   'P 1'
#
loop_
_entity.id
_entity.type
_entity.pdbx_description
1 polymer ?
#
loop_
_entity_poly.entity_id
_entity_poly.type
_entity_poly.pdbx_seq_one_letter_code
_entity_poly.pdbx_strand_id
1 'polypeptide(L)'
;PEDTVILTLACGKFRFFDKELGDIGGIPRLLDVGQCNDAYSAVKIALALSEAFDVEVNDLPLSMIISWYEQKAVAILLTLLYIGIENMRLGPSLPAFITPGILNVLVEKFNIQPITTPEEDLKDILG
;
A
#
# COMPACT_ATOMS: atom_id res chain seq x y z
N PRO A 1 -2.05 15.23 2.93
CA PRO A 1 -1.66 16.31 3.87
C PRO A 1 -0.15 16.57 3.77
N GLU A 2 0.36 17.74 4.17
CA GLU A 2 1.80 18.08 4.01
C GLU A 2 2.73 17.31 4.96
N ASP A 3 2.17 16.68 5.98
CA ASP A 3 2.82 15.85 7.00
C ASP A 3 2.86 14.36 6.65
N THR A 4 2.46 13.97 5.42
CA THR A 4 2.51 12.57 4.96
C THR A 4 3.63 12.32 3.96
N VAL A 5 4.21 11.13 4.02
CA VAL A 5 5.21 10.63 3.05
C VAL A 5 4.59 9.52 2.21
N ILE A 6 4.88 9.53 0.91
CA ILE A 6 4.50 8.46 -0.04
C ILE A 6 5.72 7.55 -0.23
N LEU A 7 5.58 6.29 0.17
CA LEU A 7 6.52 5.22 -0.18
C LEU A 7 6.00 4.53 -1.46
N THR A 8 6.71 4.69 -2.58
CA THR A 8 6.28 4.15 -3.88
C THR A 8 7.29 3.18 -4.45
N LEU A 9 6.82 2.32 -5.34
CA LEU A 9 7.62 1.38 -6.12
C LEU A 9 6.86 1.02 -7.39
N ALA A 10 7.51 0.32 -8.31
CA ALA A 10 6.93 -0.11 -9.58
C ALA A 10 6.44 1.05 -10.49
N CYS A 11 5.87 0.69 -11.64
CA CYS A 11 5.41 1.67 -12.62
C CYS A 11 4.23 2.53 -12.16
N GLY A 12 3.52 2.17 -11.08
CA GLY A 12 2.44 2.98 -10.52
C GLY A 12 2.90 4.40 -10.12
N LYS A 13 4.18 4.54 -9.74
CA LYS A 13 4.79 5.83 -9.39
C LYS A 13 4.64 6.90 -10.46
N PHE A 14 4.60 6.52 -11.75
CA PHE A 14 4.51 7.47 -12.86
C PHE A 14 3.18 8.26 -12.90
N ARG A 15 2.21 7.92 -12.05
CA ARG A 15 1.00 8.72 -11.84
C ARG A 15 1.27 10.03 -11.10
N PHE A 16 2.37 10.13 -10.34
CA PHE A 16 2.66 11.26 -9.46
C PHE A 16 4.17 11.53 -9.27
N PHE A 17 5.05 10.86 -10.02
CA PHE A 17 6.51 10.99 -9.87
C PHE A 17 7.05 12.40 -10.17
N ASP A 18 6.29 13.18 -10.93
CA ASP A 18 6.61 14.54 -11.38
C ASP A 18 6.08 15.62 -10.43
N LYS A 19 5.46 15.23 -9.31
CA LYS A 19 4.90 16.16 -8.33
C LYS A 19 6.00 16.68 -7.40
N GLU A 20 6.08 18.00 -7.28
CA GLU A 20 6.94 18.68 -6.31
C GLU A 20 6.29 18.64 -4.92
N LEU A 21 6.45 17.53 -4.20
CA LEU A 21 5.80 17.33 -2.89
C LEU A 21 6.58 17.91 -1.70
N GLY A 22 7.83 18.33 -1.89
CA GLY A 22 8.71 18.86 -0.84
C GLY A 22 9.32 17.77 0.06
N ASP A 23 9.73 18.17 1.26
CA ASP A 23 10.33 17.30 2.28
C ASP A 23 9.75 17.58 3.67
N ILE A 24 9.93 16.65 4.60
CA ILE A 24 9.63 16.79 6.03
C ILE A 24 10.93 16.58 6.79
N GLY A 25 11.50 17.66 7.35
CA GLY A 25 12.74 17.58 8.11
C GLY A 25 13.94 17.06 7.28
N GLY A 26 13.97 17.38 5.98
CA GLY A 26 14.99 16.89 5.04
C GLY A 26 14.68 15.52 4.42
N ILE A 27 13.60 14.85 4.81
CA ILE A 27 13.17 13.57 4.23
C ILE A 27 12.21 13.86 3.05
N PRO A 28 12.54 13.48 1.80
CA PRO A 28 11.65 13.70 0.66
C PRO A 28 10.28 13.07 0.89
N ARG A 29 9.21 13.80 0.56
CA ARG A 29 7.83 13.29 0.71
C ARG A 29 7.44 12.23 -0.31
N LEU A 30 8.26 12.05 -1.34
CA LEU A 30 8.15 10.94 -2.29
C LEU A 30 9.41 10.08 -2.17
N LEU A 31 9.28 8.92 -1.54
CA LEU A 31 10.35 7.94 -1.38
C LEU A 31 10.13 6.80 -2.38
N ASP A 32 10.98 6.75 -3.39
CA ASP A 32 10.96 5.69 -4.39
C ASP A 32 11.87 4.52 -4.00
N VAL A 33 11.29 3.35 -3.76
CA VAL A 33 11.99 2.12 -3.35
C VAL A 33 12.46 1.30 -4.55
N GLY A 34 12.01 1.59 -5.77
CA GLY A 34 12.50 0.96 -7.00
C GLY A 34 11.43 0.26 -7.84
N GLN A 35 11.73 -0.93 -8.35
CA GLN A 35 10.90 -1.73 -9.24
C GLN A 35 9.85 -2.55 -8.45
N CYS A 36 9.02 -3.32 -9.16
CA CYS A 36 7.96 -4.12 -8.52
C CYS A 36 8.54 -5.12 -7.50
N ASN A 37 9.70 -5.70 -7.79
CA ASN A 37 10.40 -6.63 -6.89
C ASN A 37 10.93 -5.96 -5.61
N ASP A 38 11.13 -4.64 -5.62
CA ASP A 38 11.55 -3.90 -4.43
C ASP A 38 10.42 -3.71 -3.41
N ALA A 39 9.24 -4.29 -3.67
CA ALA A 39 8.23 -4.55 -2.65
C ALA A 39 8.79 -5.31 -1.43
N TYR A 40 9.80 -6.17 -1.65
CA TYR A 40 10.53 -6.79 -0.55
C TYR A 40 11.20 -5.76 0.37
N SER A 41 11.88 -4.77 -0.22
CA SER A 41 12.53 -3.69 0.52
C SER A 41 11.50 -2.83 1.26
N ALA A 42 10.35 -2.53 0.64
CA ALA A 42 9.26 -1.82 1.31
C ALA A 42 8.72 -2.59 2.52
N VAL A 43 8.52 -3.90 2.41
CA VAL A 43 8.14 -4.77 3.54
C VAL A 43 9.21 -4.74 4.64
N LYS A 44 10.50 -4.79 4.28
CA LYS A 44 11.59 -4.69 5.27
C LYS A 44 11.61 -3.35 6.00
N ILE A 45 11.30 -2.25 5.32
CA ILE A 45 11.16 -0.93 5.95
C ILE A 45 10.00 -0.95 6.95
N ALA A 46 8.83 -1.45 6.56
CA ALA A 46 7.68 -1.54 7.45
C ALA A 46 7.98 -2.39 8.71
N LEU A 47 8.59 -3.57 8.53
CA LEU A 47 8.97 -4.43 9.66
C LEU A 47 10.02 -3.80 10.58
N ALA A 48 10.98 -3.06 10.02
CA ALA A 48 11.98 -2.35 10.83
C ALA A 48 11.35 -1.20 11.62
N LEU A 49 10.36 -0.50 11.05
CA LEU A 49 9.60 0.53 11.76
C LEU A 49 8.75 -0.08 12.88
N SER A 50 8.07 -1.19 12.62
CA SER A 50 7.25 -1.86 13.65
C SER A 50 8.11 -2.33 14.83
N GLU A 51 9.30 -2.90 14.54
CA GLU A 51 10.29 -3.25 15.57
C GLU A 51 10.79 -2.02 16.34
N ALA A 52 11.11 -0.92 15.65
CA ALA A 52 11.61 0.31 16.29
C ALA A 52 10.57 0.97 17.21
N PHE A 53 9.28 0.83 16.89
CA PHE A 53 8.17 1.37 17.69
C PHE A 53 7.58 0.38 18.69
N ASP A 54 8.04 -0.87 18.70
CA ASP A 54 7.51 -1.97 19.54
C ASP A 54 5.99 -2.18 19.34
N VAL A 55 5.58 -2.24 18.07
CA VAL A 55 4.18 -2.45 17.66
C VAL A 55 4.10 -3.51 16.56
N GLU A 56 2.89 -4.03 16.30
CA GLU A 56 2.67 -4.89 15.14
C GLU A 56 2.68 -4.08 13.83
N VAL A 57 2.98 -4.74 12.71
CA VAL A 57 3.09 -4.04 11.41
C VAL A 57 1.79 -3.35 10.99
N ASN A 58 0.63 -3.89 11.37
CA ASN A 58 -0.69 -3.32 11.07
C ASN A 58 -1.05 -2.15 12.00
N ASP A 59 -0.32 -1.94 13.11
CA ASP A 59 -0.51 -0.82 14.04
C ASP A 59 0.32 0.40 13.65
N LEU A 60 1.20 0.27 12.65
CA LEU A 60 1.93 1.40 12.11
C LEU A 60 0.97 2.43 11.50
N PRO A 61 1.33 3.73 11.52
CA PRO A 61 0.64 4.77 10.78
C PRO A 61 0.94 4.65 9.27
N LEU A 62 0.56 3.52 8.68
CA LEU A 62 0.84 3.11 7.30
C LEU A 62 -0.45 2.72 6.60
N SER A 63 -0.85 3.50 5.60
CA SER A 63 -1.98 3.18 4.73
C SER A 63 -1.50 2.47 3.46
N MET A 64 -2.13 1.36 3.08
CA MET A 64 -1.72 0.52 1.96
C MET A 64 -2.65 0.69 0.75
N ILE A 65 -2.21 1.42 -0.28
CA ILE A 65 -2.94 1.63 -1.53
C ILE A 65 -2.20 0.90 -2.67
N ILE A 66 -2.78 -0.21 -3.14
CA ILE A 66 -2.17 -1.10 -4.12
C ILE A 66 -2.83 -0.87 -5.49
N SER A 67 -2.09 -0.24 -6.38
CA SER A 67 -2.40 -0.25 -7.82
C SER A 67 -1.84 -1.51 -8.47
N TRP A 68 -2.66 -2.26 -9.21
CA TRP A 68 -2.22 -3.45 -9.91
C TRP A 68 -2.55 -3.42 -11.40
N TYR A 69 -1.88 -4.27 -12.18
CA TYR A 69 -2.16 -4.44 -13.61
C TYR A 69 -1.89 -5.87 -14.08
N GLU A 70 -0.71 -6.42 -13.79
CA GLU A 70 -0.29 -7.74 -14.25
C GLU A 70 0.03 -8.70 -13.09
N GLN A 71 0.53 -9.89 -13.40
CA GLN A 71 0.59 -11.02 -12.47
C GLN A 71 1.68 -10.87 -11.40
N LYS A 72 2.74 -10.07 -11.62
CA LYS A 72 3.70 -9.79 -10.55
C LYS A 72 3.05 -9.00 -9.42
N ALA A 73 2.14 -8.06 -9.71
CA ALA A 73 1.37 -7.38 -8.68
C ALA A 73 0.50 -8.35 -7.86
N VAL A 74 -0.03 -9.42 -8.48
CA VAL A 74 -0.76 -10.48 -7.78
C VAL A 74 0.16 -11.26 -6.84
N ALA A 75 1.37 -11.60 -7.25
CA ALA A 75 2.35 -12.27 -6.39
C ALA A 75 2.75 -11.41 -5.17
N ILE A 76 2.88 -10.09 -5.37
CA ILE A 76 3.12 -9.15 -4.28
C ILE A 76 1.94 -9.12 -3.32
N LEU A 77 0.71 -9.02 -3.83
CA LEU A 77 -0.51 -9.07 -3.00
C LEU A 77 -0.56 -10.36 -2.17
N LEU A 78 -0.32 -11.53 -2.78
CA LEU A 78 -0.28 -12.81 -2.06
C LEU A 78 0.82 -12.85 -0.99
N THR A 79 1.96 -12.19 -1.22
CA THR A 79 3.03 -12.08 -0.23
C THR A 79 2.57 -11.23 0.96
N LEU A 80 1.92 -10.10 0.72
CA LEU A 80 1.38 -9.23 1.77
C LEU A 80 0.30 -9.96 2.60
N LEU A 81 -0.56 -10.72 1.94
CA LEU A 81 -1.55 -11.58 2.62
C LEU A 81 -0.88 -12.68 3.44
N TYR A 82 0.18 -13.31 2.93
CA TYR A 82 0.92 -14.36 3.64
C TYR A 82 1.58 -13.85 4.93
N ILE A 83 2.14 -12.64 4.90
CA ILE A 83 2.75 -12.02 6.09
C ILE A 83 1.73 -11.32 7.00
N GLY A 84 0.42 -11.40 6.68
CA GLY A 84 -0.65 -10.91 7.53
C GLY A 84 -0.92 -9.41 7.46
N ILE A 85 -0.59 -8.75 6.34
CA ILE A 85 -1.01 -7.35 6.16
C ILE A 85 -2.51 -7.26 5.92
N GLU A 86 -3.15 -6.34 6.63
CA GLU A 86 -4.58 -6.06 6.55
C GLU A 86 -4.85 -4.62 6.05
N ASN A 87 -6.12 -4.27 5.87
CA ASN A 87 -6.58 -2.91 5.55
C ASN A 87 -6.02 -2.33 4.23
N MET A 88 -5.84 -3.20 3.23
CA MET A 88 -5.31 -2.81 1.92
C MET A 88 -6.43 -2.37 0.98
N ARG A 89 -6.24 -1.21 0.33
CA ARG A 89 -7.09 -0.75 -0.78
C ARG A 89 -6.52 -1.22 -2.12
N LEU A 90 -7.32 -1.92 -2.92
CA LEU A 90 -6.92 -2.51 -4.20
C LEU A 90 -7.65 -1.84 -5.38
N GLY A 91 -6.91 -1.41 -6.39
CA GLY A 91 -7.48 -0.73 -7.56
C GLY A 91 -6.62 -0.76 -8.82
N PRO A 92 -7.11 -0.22 -9.95
CA PRO A 92 -8.34 0.58 -10.06
C PRO A 92 -9.64 -0.24 -10.10
N SER A 93 -9.55 -1.54 -10.37
CA SER A 93 -10.66 -2.48 -10.28
C SER A 93 -10.20 -3.76 -9.58
N LEU A 94 -11.12 -4.57 -9.07
CA LEU A 94 -10.76 -5.90 -8.59
C LEU A 94 -10.37 -6.80 -9.78
N PRO A 95 -9.37 -7.69 -9.63
CA PRO A 95 -9.06 -8.67 -10.66
C PRO A 95 -10.26 -9.53 -11.02
N ALA A 96 -10.51 -9.70 -12.32
CA ALA A 96 -11.67 -10.44 -12.84
C ALA A 96 -11.71 -11.92 -12.41
N PHE A 97 -10.57 -12.48 -11.97
CA PHE A 97 -10.49 -13.84 -11.45
C PHE A 97 -10.89 -13.97 -9.98
N ILE A 98 -11.16 -12.86 -9.28
CA ILE A 98 -11.69 -12.89 -7.91
C ILE A 98 -13.20 -13.13 -7.99
N THR A 99 -13.61 -14.34 -7.59
CA THR A 99 -15.02 -14.71 -7.45
C THR A 99 -15.61 -14.12 -6.16
N PRO A 100 -16.94 -14.05 -6.00
CA PRO A 100 -17.56 -13.57 -4.77
C PRO A 100 -17.11 -14.35 -3.52
N GLY A 101 -16.92 -15.67 -3.62
CA GLY A 101 -16.43 -16.48 -2.51
C GLY A 101 -14.99 -16.15 -2.11
N ILE A 102 -14.11 -15.90 -3.08
CA ILE A 102 -12.73 -15.46 -2.81
C ILE A 102 -12.76 -14.06 -2.20
N LEU A 103 -13.56 -13.14 -2.77
CA LEU A 103 -13.68 -11.78 -2.26
C LEU A 103 -14.12 -11.76 -0.79
N ASN A 104 -15.12 -12.56 -0.42
CA ASN A 104 -15.58 -12.65 0.97
C ASN A 104 -14.46 -13.08 1.91
N VAL A 105 -13.64 -14.08 1.53
CA VAL A 105 -12.49 -14.50 2.35
C VAL A 105 -11.47 -13.37 2.48
N LEU A 106 -11.19 -12.63 1.40
CA LEU A 106 -10.25 -11.52 1.42
C LEU A 106 -10.74 -10.35 2.30
N VAL A 107 -12.05 -10.07 2.28
CA VAL A 107 -12.68 -9.06 3.14
C VAL A 107 -12.67 -9.52 4.59
N GLU A 108 -13.16 -10.73 4.88
CA GLU A 108 -13.31 -11.23 6.26
C GLU A 108 -11.97 -11.41 6.97
N LYS A 109 -10.92 -11.81 6.25
CA LYS A 109 -9.62 -12.13 6.87
C LYS A 109 -8.60 -11.01 6.81
N PHE A 110 -8.68 -10.11 5.82
CA PHE A 110 -7.65 -9.11 5.58
C PHE A 110 -8.20 -7.70 5.41
N ASN A 111 -9.52 -7.53 5.50
CA ASN A 111 -10.19 -6.26 5.26
C ASN A 111 -9.75 -5.60 3.94
N ILE A 112 -9.62 -6.39 2.87
CA ILE A 112 -9.36 -5.84 1.52
C ILE A 112 -10.56 -5.02 1.07
N GLN A 113 -10.28 -3.82 0.56
CA GLN A 113 -11.30 -2.89 0.08
C GLN A 113 -10.98 -2.44 -1.35
N PRO A 114 -12.00 -2.22 -2.21
CA PRO A 114 -11.78 -1.44 -3.42
C PRO A 114 -11.49 0.02 -3.06
N ILE A 115 -10.74 0.72 -3.91
CA ILE A 115 -10.67 2.20 -3.83
C ILE A 115 -12.04 2.82 -4.15
N THR A 116 -12.32 4.01 -3.64
CA THR A 116 -13.53 4.79 -3.97
C THR A 116 -13.16 6.07 -4.74
N THR A 117 -13.37 7.24 -4.14
CA THR A 117 -12.90 8.53 -4.60
C THR A 117 -11.67 8.95 -3.79
N PRO A 118 -10.72 9.70 -4.37
CA PRO A 118 -9.54 10.16 -3.61
C PRO A 118 -9.90 10.87 -2.31
N GLU A 119 -10.95 11.69 -2.30
CA GLU A 119 -11.41 12.44 -1.14
C GLU A 119 -11.92 11.54 -0.01
N GLU A 120 -12.74 10.54 -0.34
CA GLU A 120 -13.26 9.56 0.62
C GLU A 120 -12.15 8.65 1.14
N ASP A 121 -11.33 8.10 0.24
CA ASP A 121 -10.21 7.23 0.60
C ASP A 121 -9.22 7.95 1.53
N LEU A 122 -8.89 9.22 1.24
CA LEU A 122 -7.98 10.01 2.09
C LEU A 122 -8.57 10.28 3.47
N LYS A 123 -9.88 10.56 3.56
CA LYS A 123 -10.56 10.76 4.83
C LYS A 123 -10.56 9.46 5.66
N ASP A 124 -10.82 8.33 5.03
CA ASP A 124 -10.89 7.05 5.73
C ASP A 124 -9.53 6.60 6.27
N ILE A 125 -8.44 6.80 5.52
CA ILE A 125 -7.12 6.28 5.89
C ILE A 125 -6.30 7.21 6.81
N LEU A 126 -6.66 8.49 6.90
CA LEU A 126 -5.93 9.48 7.71
C LEU A 126 -6.68 9.89 9.00
N GLY A 127 -7.96 9.52 9.14
CA GLY A 127 -8.83 9.96 10.23
C GLY A 127 -9.39 11.37 10.03
#